data_AF-A0AAU2KDD7-F1
#
_entry.id   AF-A0AAU2KDD7-F1
#
_cell.length_a   1.000
_cell.length_b   1.000
_cell.length_c   1.000
_cell.angle_alpha   90.00
_cell.angle_beta   90.00
_cell.angle_gamma   90.00
#
_symmetry.space_group_name_H-M   'P 1'
#
loop_
_entity.id
_entity.type
_entity.pdbx_description
1 polymer ?
#
loop_
_entity_poly.entity_id
_entity_poly.type
_entity_poly.pdbx_seq_one_letter_code
_entity_poly.pdbx_strand_id
1 'polypeptide(L)'
;MMSTGGLITRATALLPGTATPPVTTPREPAQEAAERELSKPIYHQNDPGLLDRALRKFFAWLDDLFGAASGATPGGGLGVVVIVLLVVLAVGALWWRLGSPSRAASGAGVLFDEGIRSAADHRTAAEAHAAAGRWTEAVQERMRAVVRSLEERTLLDPRPGRTADEAAAEAAVCLPDHAGDLRAAARTFDDVTYGGRTADADAYARMLALDLTLDRAKPLLTGPTA
;
A
#
# COMPACT_ATOMS: atom_id res chain seq x y z
N MET A 1 -83.90 -21.10 24.38
CA MET A 1 -82.64 -20.84 23.66
C MET A 1 -81.60 -20.48 24.69
N MET A 2 -80.50 -21.23 24.70
CA MET A 2 -79.39 -21.14 25.64
C MET A 2 -78.68 -19.79 25.50
N SER A 3 -78.28 -19.17 26.62
CA SER A 3 -77.18 -18.21 26.59
C SER A 3 -76.39 -18.30 27.90
N THR A 4 -75.21 -18.87 27.75
CA THR A 4 -74.22 -19.21 28.75
C THR A 4 -73.45 -17.94 29.14
N GLY A 5 -73.79 -17.32 30.27
CA GLY A 5 -73.03 -16.20 30.84
C GLY A 5 -71.88 -16.72 31.69
N GLY A 6 -70.66 -16.71 31.14
CA GLY A 6 -69.45 -17.13 31.83
C GLY A 6 -69.09 -16.23 33.02
N LEU A 7 -68.86 -16.87 34.17
CA LEU A 7 -68.26 -16.30 35.37
C LEU A 7 -66.84 -15.81 35.08
N ILE A 8 -66.61 -14.49 35.19
CA ILE A 8 -65.26 -13.94 35.39
C ILE A 8 -65.14 -13.62 36.88
N THR A 9 -64.70 -14.62 37.65
CA THR A 9 -64.28 -14.43 39.03
C THR A 9 -63.07 -13.50 39.05
N ARG A 10 -63.29 -12.23 39.39
CA ARG A 10 -62.21 -11.31 39.77
C ARG A 10 -61.70 -11.71 41.15
N ALA A 11 -60.61 -12.47 41.17
CA ALA A 11 -59.82 -12.67 42.38
C ALA A 11 -59.03 -11.39 42.67
N THR A 12 -59.61 -10.47 43.43
CA THR A 12 -58.90 -9.36 44.05
C THR A 12 -58.11 -9.89 45.24
N ALA A 13 -56.88 -10.33 44.99
CA ALA A 13 -55.94 -10.66 46.05
C ALA A 13 -55.36 -9.36 46.61
N LEU A 14 -55.78 -8.99 47.83
CA LEU A 14 -55.08 -8.04 48.68
C LEU A 14 -53.68 -8.61 48.98
N LEU A 15 -52.63 -7.96 48.46
CA LEU A 15 -51.26 -8.20 48.94
C LEU A 15 -50.91 -7.13 49.99
N PRO A 16 -50.53 -7.54 51.22
CA PRO A 16 -50.02 -6.64 52.24
C PRO A 16 -48.53 -6.35 52.00
N GLY A 17 -48.09 -5.15 52.36
CA GLY A 17 -46.67 -4.83 52.51
C GLY A 17 -46.08 -4.05 51.34
N THR A 18 -45.49 -2.91 51.69
CA THR A 18 -44.73 -2.00 50.84
C THR A 18 -43.65 -2.74 50.04
N ALA A 19 -43.94 -3.05 48.78
CA ALA A 19 -42.93 -3.53 47.84
C ALA A 19 -42.07 -2.33 47.41
N THR A 20 -41.07 -1.99 48.22
CA THR A 20 -39.88 -1.30 47.71
C THR A 20 -39.38 -2.09 46.50
N PRO A 21 -39.08 -1.44 45.35
CA PRO A 21 -38.51 -2.15 44.22
C PRO A 21 -37.30 -2.96 44.71
N PRO A 22 -37.12 -4.22 44.26
CA PRO A 22 -36.08 -5.12 44.77
C PRO A 22 -34.65 -4.59 44.55
N VAL A 23 -34.49 -3.52 43.78
CA VAL A 23 -33.26 -2.76 43.61
C VAL A 23 -33.37 -1.46 44.40
N THR A 24 -32.70 -1.40 45.55
CA THR A 24 -32.64 -0.20 46.43
C THR A 24 -31.37 0.63 46.21
N THR A 25 -30.67 0.42 45.09
CA THR A 25 -29.46 1.16 44.77
C THR A 25 -29.79 2.62 44.50
N PRO A 26 -29.17 3.58 45.22
CA PRO A 26 -29.37 5.00 44.96
C PRO A 26 -28.98 5.38 43.52
N ARG A 27 -29.52 6.50 43.01
CA ARG A 27 -29.37 6.90 41.60
C ARG A 27 -27.91 6.97 41.14
N GLU A 28 -27.04 7.62 41.92
CA GLU A 28 -25.62 7.79 41.60
C GLU A 28 -24.87 6.45 41.48
N PRO A 29 -24.87 5.56 42.50
CA PRO A 29 -24.20 4.26 42.38
C PRO A 29 -24.83 3.34 41.32
N ALA A 30 -26.12 3.49 41.01
CA ALA A 30 -26.76 2.76 39.91
C ALA A 30 -26.27 3.27 38.54
N GLN A 31 -26.11 4.58 38.38
CA GLN A 31 -25.56 5.18 37.16
C GLN A 31 -24.11 4.76 36.93
N GLU A 32 -23.26 4.85 37.95
CA GLU A 32 -21.87 4.41 37.82
C GLU A 32 -21.75 2.90 37.51
N ALA A 33 -22.63 2.08 38.09
CA ALA A 33 -22.66 0.65 37.79
C ALA A 33 -23.08 0.39 36.35
N ALA A 34 -24.05 1.15 35.82
CA ALA A 34 -24.47 1.08 34.44
C ALA A 34 -23.37 1.54 33.48
N GLU A 35 -22.68 2.65 33.79
CA GLU A 35 -21.54 3.14 32.98
C GLU A 35 -20.41 2.10 32.93
N ARG A 36 -20.05 1.50 34.07
CA ARG A 36 -19.06 0.41 34.12
C ARG A 36 -19.48 -0.80 33.30
N GLU A 37 -20.76 -1.19 33.36
CA GLU A 37 -21.29 -2.32 32.60
C GLU A 37 -21.31 -2.04 31.08
N LEU A 38 -21.77 -0.85 30.69
CA LEU A 38 -21.87 -0.44 29.29
C LEU A 38 -20.50 -0.20 28.64
N SER A 39 -19.49 0.20 29.43
CA SER A 39 -18.11 0.34 28.93
C SER A 39 -17.43 -1.00 28.61
N LYS A 40 -18.06 -2.13 28.92
CA LYS A 40 -17.47 -3.45 28.63
C LYS A 40 -17.30 -3.65 27.12
N PRO A 41 -16.15 -4.22 26.69
CA PRO A 41 -15.86 -4.50 25.28
C PRO A 41 -16.89 -5.42 24.60
N ILE A 42 -17.61 -6.23 25.39
CA ILE A 42 -18.64 -7.14 24.89
C ILE A 42 -19.82 -6.40 24.23
N TYR A 43 -20.06 -5.14 24.61
CA TYR A 43 -21.10 -4.28 24.02
C TYR A 43 -20.59 -3.43 22.84
N HIS A 44 -19.28 -3.33 22.63
CA HIS A 44 -18.64 -2.50 21.59
C HIS A 44 -18.21 -3.30 20.34
N GLN A 45 -18.66 -4.56 20.18
CA GLN A 45 -18.29 -5.41 19.04
C GLN A 45 -18.86 -4.96 17.68
N ASN A 46 -19.91 -4.13 17.69
CA ASN A 46 -20.56 -3.62 16.47
C ASN A 46 -20.30 -2.13 16.23
N ASP A 47 -19.40 -1.50 16.99
CA ASP A 47 -19.08 -0.11 16.71
C ASP A 47 -18.33 -0.02 15.39
N PRO A 48 -18.82 0.79 14.44
CA PRO A 48 -18.17 0.94 13.17
C PRO A 48 -16.73 1.42 13.40
N GLY A 49 -15.77 0.64 12.90
CA GLY A 49 -14.37 1.01 12.98
C GLY A 49 -14.14 2.43 12.45
N LEU A 50 -13.13 3.12 12.98
CA LEU A 50 -12.77 4.48 12.54
C LEU A 50 -12.60 4.54 11.02
N LEU A 51 -12.07 3.46 10.42
CA LEU A 51 -11.93 3.28 8.98
C LEU A 51 -13.27 3.18 8.25
N ASP A 52 -14.21 2.41 8.77
CA ASP A 52 -15.54 2.22 8.19
C ASP A 52 -16.37 3.52 8.26
N ARG A 53 -16.23 4.31 9.34
CA ARG A 53 -16.79 5.66 9.43
C ARG A 53 -16.15 6.62 8.41
N ALA A 54 -14.83 6.56 8.20
CA ALA A 54 -14.15 7.38 7.21
C ALA A 54 -14.56 7.00 5.77
N LEU A 55 -14.63 5.70 5.46
CA LEU A 55 -15.05 5.16 4.17
C LEU A 55 -16.48 5.58 3.82
N ARG A 56 -17.42 5.46 4.76
CA ARG A 56 -18.80 5.95 4.54
C ARG A 56 -18.86 7.44 4.23
N LYS A 57 -18.09 8.25 4.96
CA LYS A 57 -18.05 9.71 4.74
C LYS A 57 -17.47 10.04 3.36
N PHE A 58 -16.48 9.28 2.91
CA PHE A 58 -15.89 9.41 1.58
C PHE A 58 -16.90 9.07 0.48
N PHE A 59 -17.62 7.94 0.59
CA PHE A 59 -18.62 7.56 -0.42
C PHE A 59 -19.81 8.52 -0.47
N ALA A 60 -20.28 9.00 0.69
CA ALA A 60 -21.34 10.01 0.74
C ALA A 60 -20.95 11.31 0.02
N TRP A 61 -19.70 11.77 0.21
CA TRP A 61 -19.18 12.93 -0.52
C TRP A 61 -19.11 12.68 -2.04
N LEU A 62 -18.75 11.46 -2.44
CA LEU A 62 -18.68 11.08 -3.85
C LEU A 62 -20.08 11.08 -4.50
N ASP A 63 -21.08 10.52 -3.83
CA ASP A 63 -22.47 10.50 -4.32
C ASP A 63 -23.05 11.92 -4.45
N ASP A 64 -22.77 12.81 -3.50
CA ASP A 64 -23.17 14.22 -3.58
C ASP A 64 -22.53 14.94 -4.78
N LEU A 65 -21.26 14.62 -5.09
CA LEU A 65 -20.57 15.19 -6.25
C LEU A 65 -21.20 14.73 -7.58
N PHE A 66 -21.56 13.45 -7.69
CA PHE A 66 -22.28 12.91 -8.85
C PHE A 66 -23.73 13.45 -8.93
N GLY A 67 -24.40 13.61 -7.79
CA GLY A 67 -25.73 14.20 -7.69
C GLY A 67 -25.75 15.67 -8.14
N ALA A 68 -24.79 16.48 -7.68
CA ALA A 68 -24.65 17.87 -8.09
C ALA A 68 -24.38 18.01 -9.60
N ALA A 69 -23.57 17.10 -10.16
CA ALA A 69 -23.24 17.12 -11.58
C ALA A 69 -24.38 16.66 -12.50
N SER A 70 -25.26 15.79 -12.01
CA SER A 70 -26.46 15.35 -12.73
C SER A 70 -27.64 16.31 -12.58
N GLY A 71 -27.72 17.06 -11.47
CA GLY A 71 -28.81 17.99 -11.18
C GLY A 71 -28.67 19.41 -11.75
N ALA A 72 -27.47 19.84 -12.16
CA ALA A 72 -27.21 21.26 -12.41
C ALA A 72 -27.53 21.80 -13.83
N THR A 73 -28.00 21.02 -14.81
CA THR A 73 -28.34 21.57 -16.15
C THR A 73 -29.42 20.81 -16.93
N PRO A 74 -30.30 21.51 -17.70
CA PRO A 74 -31.17 20.89 -18.71
C PRO A 74 -30.30 20.29 -19.82
N GLY A 75 -30.08 18.97 -19.78
CA GLY A 75 -29.17 18.26 -20.68
C GLY A 75 -27.98 17.65 -19.93
N GLY A 76 -28.26 16.70 -19.03
CA GLY A 76 -27.32 16.07 -18.09
C GLY A 76 -26.06 15.41 -18.68
N GLY A 77 -25.87 15.43 -20.00
CA GLY A 77 -24.61 15.07 -20.64
C GLY A 77 -23.48 16.07 -20.37
N LEU A 78 -23.76 17.37 -20.24
CA LEU A 78 -22.72 18.39 -20.07
C LEU A 78 -21.97 18.29 -18.74
N GLY A 79 -22.68 18.04 -17.64
CA GLY A 79 -22.04 17.86 -16.32
C GLY A 79 -21.14 16.62 -16.27
N VAL A 80 -21.61 15.50 -16.86
CA VAL A 80 -20.82 14.27 -17.00
C VAL A 80 -19.59 14.51 -17.88
N VAL A 81 -19.71 15.23 -18.99
CA VAL A 81 -18.58 15.57 -19.87
C VAL A 81 -17.53 16.42 -19.15
N VAL A 82 -17.95 17.41 -18.35
CA VAL A 82 -17.01 18.24 -17.57
C VAL A 82 -16.29 17.41 -16.50
N ILE A 83 -16.98 16.49 -15.81
CA ILE A 83 -16.34 15.58 -14.85
C ILE A 83 -15.37 14.64 -15.56
N VAL A 84 -15.78 14.01 -16.67
CA VAL A 84 -14.90 13.13 -17.44
C VAL A 84 -13.67 13.90 -17.91
N LEU A 85 -13.83 15.14 -18.38
CA LEU A 85 -12.72 16.00 -18.77
C LEU A 85 -11.80 16.29 -17.58
N LEU A 86 -12.32 16.61 -16.40
CA LEU A 86 -11.52 16.82 -15.19
C LEU A 86 -10.80 15.55 -14.74
N VAL A 87 -11.43 14.38 -14.85
CA VAL A 87 -10.80 13.08 -14.56
C VAL A 87 -9.68 12.79 -15.57
N VAL A 88 -9.92 13.01 -16.87
CA VAL A 88 -8.89 12.83 -17.90
C VAL A 88 -7.72 13.78 -17.68
N LEU A 89 -7.98 15.04 -17.32
CA LEU A 89 -6.95 16.01 -16.98
C LEU A 89 -6.20 15.63 -15.71
N ALA A 90 -6.88 15.13 -14.68
CA ALA A 90 -6.26 14.66 -13.45
C ALA A 90 -5.42 13.40 -13.67
N VAL A 91 -5.91 12.45 -14.47
CA VAL A 91 -5.19 11.23 -14.87
C VAL A 91 -4.02 11.59 -15.77
N GLY A 92 -4.18 12.52 -16.71
CA GLY A 92 -3.10 13.03 -17.57
C GLY A 92 -2.03 13.75 -16.76
N ALA A 93 -2.42 14.59 -15.80
CA ALA A 93 -1.51 15.23 -14.87
C ALA A 93 -0.82 14.20 -13.95
N LEU A 94 -1.54 13.16 -13.51
CA LEU A 94 -0.97 12.07 -12.73
C LEU A 94 0.00 11.23 -13.58
N TRP A 95 -0.31 10.96 -14.83
CA TRP A 95 0.57 10.29 -15.80
C TRP A 95 1.82 11.12 -16.10
N TRP A 96 1.68 12.44 -16.25
CA TRP A 96 2.81 13.37 -16.36
C TRP A 96 3.63 13.43 -15.06
N ARG A 97 2.98 13.34 -13.89
CA ARG A 97 3.64 13.41 -12.58
C ARG A 97 4.31 12.10 -12.15
N LEU A 98 3.73 10.95 -12.48
CA LEU A 98 4.25 9.62 -12.18
C LEU A 98 5.24 9.13 -13.25
N GLY A 99 5.33 9.83 -14.39
CA GLY A 99 6.22 9.47 -15.49
C GLY A 99 5.54 8.41 -16.36
N SER A 100 5.12 8.82 -17.55
CA SER A 100 4.64 7.90 -18.56
C SER A 100 5.77 6.94 -18.95
N PRO A 101 5.58 5.61 -18.89
CA PRO A 101 6.47 4.66 -19.53
C PRO A 101 6.26 4.82 -21.04
N SER A 102 7.16 5.51 -21.71
CA SER A 102 7.18 5.52 -23.17
C SER A 102 7.62 4.14 -23.64
N ARG A 103 6.76 3.48 -24.43
CA ARG A 103 7.13 2.31 -25.24
C ARG A 103 8.29 2.70 -26.15
N ALA A 104 9.47 2.17 -25.86
CA ALA A 104 10.52 2.01 -26.86
C ALA A 104 10.31 0.65 -27.51
N ALA A 105 9.95 0.67 -28.79
CA ALA A 105 9.71 -0.51 -29.59
C ALA A 105 11.04 -1.22 -29.92
N SER A 106 10.99 -2.55 -29.78
CA SER A 106 11.57 -3.54 -30.70
C SER A 106 13.09 -3.76 -30.72
N GLY A 107 13.52 -4.73 -29.90
CA GLY A 107 14.50 -5.75 -30.27
C GLY A 107 13.86 -7.13 -30.07
N ALA A 108 13.89 -7.98 -31.09
CA ALA A 108 13.08 -9.19 -31.22
C ALA A 108 13.26 -10.23 -30.10
N GLY A 109 12.14 -10.75 -29.57
CA GLY A 109 12.18 -11.88 -28.63
C GLY A 109 10.87 -12.25 -27.95
N VAL A 110 9.92 -12.79 -28.72
CA VAL A 110 8.89 -13.76 -28.29
C VAL A 110 7.77 -13.29 -27.33
N LEU A 111 6.56 -13.37 -27.89
CA LEU A 111 5.21 -13.09 -27.38
C LEU A 111 4.73 -13.96 -26.19
N PHE A 112 5.61 -14.34 -25.26
CA PHE A 112 5.24 -15.09 -24.05
C PHE A 112 5.90 -14.62 -22.75
N ASP A 113 6.53 -13.44 -22.76
CA ASP A 113 7.10 -12.83 -21.56
C ASP A 113 6.32 -11.54 -21.28
N GLU A 114 5.39 -11.53 -20.30
CA GLU A 114 5.15 -10.29 -19.55
C GLU A 114 6.40 -10.03 -18.71
N GLY A 115 7.47 -9.67 -19.42
CA GLY A 115 8.78 -10.23 -19.14
C GLY A 115 9.48 -9.65 -17.95
N ILE A 116 10.33 -10.49 -17.35
CA ILE A 116 11.30 -10.06 -16.34
C ILE A 116 12.06 -8.86 -16.93
N ARG A 117 11.83 -7.67 -16.35
CA ARG A 117 12.41 -6.42 -16.84
C ARG A 117 13.92 -6.57 -16.98
N SER A 118 14.46 -6.09 -18.10
CA SER A 118 15.90 -6.12 -18.34
C SER A 118 16.62 -5.13 -17.42
N ALA A 119 17.95 -5.27 -17.30
CA ALA A 119 18.75 -4.28 -16.61
C ALA A 119 18.56 -2.88 -17.22
N ALA A 120 18.50 -2.77 -18.55
CA ALA A 120 18.30 -1.51 -19.26
C ALA A 120 16.93 -0.85 -18.95
N ASP A 121 15.87 -1.64 -18.78
CA ASP A 121 14.55 -1.14 -18.39
C ASP A 121 14.59 -0.54 -16.98
N HIS A 122 15.25 -1.22 -16.04
CA HIS A 122 15.45 -0.72 -14.69
C HIS A 122 16.31 0.54 -14.64
N ARG A 123 17.36 0.65 -15.47
CA ARG A 123 18.18 1.87 -15.60
C ARG A 123 17.34 3.06 -16.08
N THR A 124 16.51 2.83 -17.09
CA THR A 124 15.59 3.85 -17.63
C THR A 124 14.57 4.30 -16.57
N ALA A 125 13.98 3.36 -15.82
CA ALA A 125 13.06 3.67 -14.73
C ALA A 125 13.74 4.48 -13.61
N ALA A 126 14.97 4.09 -13.25
CA ALA A 126 15.77 4.80 -12.25
C ALA A 126 16.07 6.25 -12.67
N GLU A 127 16.39 6.48 -13.94
CA GLU A 127 16.60 7.82 -14.51
C GLU A 127 15.33 8.67 -14.49
N ALA A 128 14.18 8.09 -14.82
CA ALA A 128 12.89 8.78 -14.75
C ALA A 128 12.56 9.21 -13.31
N HIS A 129 12.85 8.36 -12.31
CA HIS A 129 12.69 8.72 -10.90
C HIS A 129 13.64 9.83 -10.46
N ALA A 130 14.92 9.76 -10.85
CA ALA A 130 15.90 10.79 -10.56
C ALA A 130 15.52 12.15 -11.18
N ALA A 131 15.07 12.16 -12.44
CA ALA A 131 14.61 13.36 -13.12
C ALA A 131 13.38 14.01 -12.44
N ALA A 132 12.56 13.22 -11.77
CA ALA A 132 11.43 13.69 -10.99
C ALA A 132 11.76 14.03 -9.53
N GLY A 133 13.04 14.00 -9.13
CA GLY A 133 13.47 14.22 -7.74
C GLY A 133 13.07 13.11 -6.77
N ARG A 134 12.64 11.95 -7.27
CA ARG A 134 12.25 10.77 -6.49
C ARG A 134 13.47 9.89 -6.26
N TRP A 135 14.38 10.36 -5.41
CA TRP A 135 15.70 9.75 -5.23
C TRP A 135 15.64 8.34 -4.62
N THR A 136 14.73 8.09 -3.68
CA THR A 136 14.59 6.77 -3.05
C THR A 136 14.20 5.71 -4.09
N GLU A 137 13.19 5.99 -4.90
CA GLU A 137 12.74 5.12 -5.98
C GLU A 137 13.82 4.97 -7.05
N ALA A 138 14.58 6.03 -7.33
CA ALA A 138 15.70 5.99 -8.26
C ALA A 138 16.82 5.05 -7.77
N VAL A 139 17.17 5.09 -6.49
CA VAL A 139 18.15 4.18 -5.88
C VAL A 139 17.64 2.73 -5.90
N GLN A 140 16.37 2.51 -5.57
CA GLN A 140 15.78 1.17 -5.58
C GLN A 140 15.77 0.55 -6.98
N GLU A 141 15.35 1.30 -8.01
CA GLU A 141 15.37 0.83 -9.40
C GLU A 141 16.80 0.65 -9.91
N ARG A 142 17.75 1.51 -9.51
CA ARG A 142 19.16 1.33 -9.90
C ARG A 142 19.78 0.09 -9.25
N MET A 143 19.43 -0.24 -8.00
CA MET A 143 19.87 -1.51 -7.39
C MET A 143 19.28 -2.72 -8.12
N ARG A 144 18.00 -2.66 -8.52
CA ARG A 144 17.39 -3.70 -9.37
C ARG A 144 18.13 -3.85 -10.71
N ALA A 145 18.52 -2.74 -11.34
CA ALA A 145 19.35 -2.77 -12.55
C ALA A 145 20.71 -3.42 -12.33
N VAL A 146 21.40 -3.12 -11.22
CA VAL A 146 22.70 -3.71 -10.89
C VAL A 146 22.59 -5.22 -10.73
N VAL A 147 21.66 -5.71 -9.91
CA VAL A 147 21.46 -7.15 -9.70
C VAL A 147 21.11 -7.82 -11.03
N ARG A 148 20.19 -7.24 -11.79
CA ARG A 148 19.78 -7.79 -13.09
C ARG A 148 20.92 -7.82 -14.10
N SER A 149 21.76 -6.79 -14.14
CA SER A 149 22.94 -6.75 -15.02
C SER A 149 23.94 -7.84 -14.67
N LEU A 150 24.16 -8.10 -13.36
CA LEU A 150 25.02 -9.17 -12.90
C LEU A 150 24.47 -10.56 -13.27
N GLU A 151 23.14 -10.76 -13.19
CA GLU A 151 22.47 -11.99 -13.65
C GLU A 151 22.56 -12.17 -15.17
N GLU A 152 22.26 -11.13 -15.95
CA GLU A 152 22.35 -11.14 -17.42
C GLU A 152 23.77 -11.46 -17.90
N ARG A 153 24.78 -11.07 -17.11
CA ARG A 153 26.20 -11.35 -17.36
C ARG A 153 26.69 -12.66 -16.74
N THR A 154 25.80 -13.49 -16.20
CA THR A 154 26.10 -14.80 -15.59
C THR A 154 27.06 -14.73 -14.39
N LEU A 155 27.15 -13.57 -13.73
CA LEU A 155 27.92 -13.40 -12.49
C LEU A 155 27.11 -13.76 -11.25
N LEU A 156 25.79 -13.84 -11.40
CA LEU A 156 24.83 -14.24 -10.38
C LEU A 156 23.85 -15.23 -10.99
N ASP A 157 23.52 -16.29 -10.25
CA ASP A 157 22.43 -17.20 -10.66
C ASP A 157 21.06 -16.56 -10.39
N PRO A 158 20.11 -16.53 -11.33
CA PRO A 158 18.78 -15.98 -11.08
C PRO A 158 18.04 -16.82 -10.03
N ARG A 159 17.65 -16.21 -8.90
CA ARG A 159 16.91 -16.88 -7.82
C ARG A 159 15.85 -15.97 -7.22
N PRO A 160 14.57 -16.39 -7.18
CA PRO A 160 13.52 -15.59 -6.55
C PRO A 160 13.78 -15.47 -5.04
N GLY A 161 13.57 -14.27 -4.49
CA GLY A 161 13.70 -14.01 -3.06
C GLY A 161 15.12 -13.68 -2.58
N ARG A 162 16.11 -13.55 -3.47
CA ARG A 162 17.46 -13.09 -3.10
C ARG A 162 17.43 -11.65 -2.59
N THR A 163 18.11 -11.41 -1.47
CA THR A 163 18.27 -10.07 -0.89
C THR A 163 19.40 -9.26 -1.55
N ALA A 164 19.39 -7.94 -1.37
CA ALA A 164 20.43 -7.05 -1.88
C ALA A 164 21.82 -7.38 -1.30
N ASP A 165 21.88 -7.67 0.01
CA ASP A 165 23.11 -8.08 0.70
C ASP A 165 23.67 -9.40 0.18
N GLU A 166 22.82 -10.41 -0.04
CA GLU A 166 23.24 -11.69 -0.62
C GLU A 166 23.75 -11.52 -2.05
N ALA A 167 23.07 -10.72 -2.88
CA ALA A 167 23.52 -10.41 -4.23
C ALA A 167 24.89 -9.70 -4.22
N ALA A 168 25.08 -8.72 -3.33
CA ALA A 168 26.34 -8.03 -3.17
C ALA A 168 27.47 -8.95 -2.68
N ALA A 169 27.19 -9.85 -1.74
CA ALA A 169 28.15 -10.80 -1.21
C ALA A 169 28.59 -11.83 -2.26
N GLU A 170 27.65 -12.38 -3.04
CA GLU A 170 27.93 -13.34 -4.11
C GLU A 170 28.69 -12.67 -5.26
N ALA A 171 28.26 -11.48 -5.69
CA ALA A 171 28.95 -10.73 -6.74
C ALA A 171 30.37 -10.32 -6.35
N ALA A 172 30.61 -10.04 -5.06
CA ALA A 172 31.94 -9.71 -4.54
C ALA A 172 32.95 -10.87 -4.67
N VAL A 173 32.50 -12.12 -4.81
CA VAL A 173 33.39 -13.25 -5.09
C VAL A 173 34.01 -13.14 -6.48
N CYS A 174 33.20 -12.76 -7.47
CA CYS A 174 33.63 -12.58 -8.86
C CYS A 174 34.27 -11.21 -9.11
N LEU A 175 33.98 -10.21 -8.28
CA LEU A 175 34.42 -8.82 -8.40
C LEU A 175 34.99 -8.29 -7.07
N PRO A 176 36.13 -8.83 -6.59
CA PRO A 176 36.65 -8.51 -5.26
C PRO A 176 37.07 -7.04 -5.11
N ASP A 177 37.57 -6.43 -6.18
CA ASP A 177 37.95 -5.01 -6.19
C ASP A 177 36.76 -4.07 -5.94
N HIS A 178 35.54 -4.54 -6.19
CA HIS A 178 34.29 -3.78 -5.99
C HIS A 178 33.49 -4.27 -4.78
N ALA A 179 34.04 -5.18 -3.97
CA ALA A 179 33.33 -5.76 -2.83
C ALA A 179 32.94 -4.72 -1.77
N GLY A 180 33.76 -3.68 -1.59
CA GLY A 180 33.45 -2.57 -0.68
C GLY A 180 32.24 -1.77 -1.15
N ASP A 181 32.23 -1.41 -2.43
CA ASP A 181 31.18 -0.59 -3.03
C ASP A 181 29.86 -1.35 -3.16
N LEU A 182 29.90 -2.64 -3.54
CA LEU A 182 28.73 -3.53 -3.56
C LEU A 182 28.04 -3.60 -2.20
N ARG A 183 28.81 -3.77 -1.11
CA ARG A 183 28.26 -3.77 0.26
C ARG A 183 27.71 -2.40 0.66
N ALA A 184 28.35 -1.32 0.25
CA ALA A 184 27.85 0.03 0.52
C ALA A 184 26.53 0.31 -0.21
N ALA A 185 26.40 -0.18 -1.45
CA ALA A 185 25.18 -0.11 -2.24
C ALA A 185 24.05 -0.93 -1.63
N ALA A 186 24.29 -2.18 -1.23
CA ALA A 186 23.29 -3.01 -0.56
C ALA A 186 22.78 -2.35 0.74
N ARG A 187 23.69 -1.85 1.59
CA ARG A 187 23.31 -1.06 2.78
C ARG A 187 22.47 0.15 2.42
N THR A 188 22.88 0.93 1.42
CA THR A 188 22.12 2.12 1.00
C THR A 188 20.71 1.72 0.53
N PHE A 189 20.57 0.60 -0.18
CA PHE A 189 19.28 0.07 -0.60
C PHE A 189 18.42 -0.36 0.59
N ASP A 190 18.97 -1.11 1.55
CA ASP A 190 18.24 -1.58 2.73
C ASP A 190 17.81 -0.43 3.62
N ASP A 191 18.67 0.58 3.76
CA ASP A 191 18.40 1.79 4.52
C ASP A 191 17.18 2.55 4.01
N VAL A 192 17.02 2.64 2.69
CA VAL A 192 15.94 3.39 2.06
C VAL A 192 14.69 2.54 1.82
N THR A 193 14.83 1.22 1.81
CA THR A 193 13.72 0.28 1.59
C THR A 193 13.10 -0.17 2.92
N TYR A 194 13.94 -0.48 3.91
CA TYR A 194 13.52 -1.05 5.19
C TYR A 194 13.90 -0.16 6.38
N GLY A 195 14.97 0.64 6.26
CA GLY A 195 15.51 1.47 7.34
C GLY A 195 14.81 2.82 7.55
N GLY A 196 13.75 3.13 6.80
CA GLY A 196 12.99 4.37 6.91
C GLY A 196 13.78 5.64 6.53
N ARG A 197 14.94 5.50 5.86
CA ARG A 197 15.74 6.63 5.39
C ARG A 197 15.30 7.06 4.00
N THR A 198 15.50 8.33 3.67
CA THR A 198 15.30 8.85 2.32
C THR A 198 16.64 8.95 1.60
N ALA A 199 16.69 8.54 0.33
CA ALA A 199 17.86 8.81 -0.50
C ALA A 199 17.91 10.28 -0.92
N ASP A 200 19.11 10.74 -1.24
CA ASP A 200 19.38 12.02 -1.89
C ASP A 200 20.04 11.83 -3.27
N ALA A 201 20.30 12.95 -3.95
CA ALA A 201 20.94 12.95 -5.26
C ALA A 201 22.34 12.31 -5.23
N ASP A 202 23.08 12.49 -4.13
CA ASP A 202 24.43 11.94 -3.98
C ASP A 202 24.40 10.43 -3.81
N ALA A 203 23.44 9.89 -3.05
CA ALA A 203 23.21 8.45 -2.92
C ALA A 203 22.88 7.81 -4.26
N TYR A 204 22.02 8.45 -5.06
CA TYR A 204 21.73 8.01 -6.42
C TYR A 204 22.97 8.08 -7.33
N ALA A 205 23.74 9.17 -7.28
CA ALA A 205 24.95 9.33 -8.08
C ALA A 205 25.99 8.25 -7.77
N ARG A 206 26.18 7.90 -6.48
CA ARG A 206 27.05 6.78 -6.08
C ARG A 206 26.56 5.44 -6.63
N MET A 207 25.26 5.17 -6.56
CA MET A 207 24.67 3.93 -7.10
C MET A 207 24.82 3.85 -8.63
N LEU A 208 24.61 4.96 -9.33
CA LEU A 208 24.82 5.06 -10.78
C LEU A 208 26.29 4.84 -11.16
N ALA A 209 27.23 5.46 -10.43
CA ALA A 209 28.66 5.30 -10.67
C ALA A 209 29.09 3.84 -10.47
N LEU A 210 28.55 3.18 -9.45
CA LEU A 210 28.79 1.75 -9.23
C LEU A 210 28.24 0.90 -10.40
N ASP A 211 26.98 1.08 -10.80
CA ASP A 211 26.36 0.37 -11.94
C ASP A 211 27.25 0.46 -13.20
N LEU A 212 27.66 1.68 -13.57
CA LEU A 212 28.51 1.92 -14.74
C LEU A 212 29.93 1.33 -14.61
N THR A 213 30.44 1.24 -13.38
CA THR A 213 31.75 0.64 -13.11
C THR A 213 31.66 -0.88 -13.25
N LEU A 214 30.64 -1.50 -12.62
CA LEU A 214 30.42 -2.93 -12.68
C LEU A 214 30.15 -3.39 -14.11
N ASP A 215 29.38 -2.65 -14.89
CA ASP A 215 29.06 -2.94 -16.30
C ASP A 215 30.33 -3.14 -17.15
N ARG A 216 31.40 -2.38 -16.85
CA ARG A 216 32.70 -2.47 -17.54
C ARG A 216 33.72 -3.36 -16.83
N ALA A 217 33.47 -3.73 -15.57
CA ALA A 217 34.40 -4.51 -14.77
C ALA A 217 34.57 -5.92 -15.35
N LYS A 218 35.81 -6.40 -15.38
CA LYS A 218 36.12 -7.77 -15.80
C LYS A 218 36.03 -8.69 -14.59
N PRO A 219 35.15 -9.71 -14.60
CA PRO A 219 35.05 -10.66 -13.51
C PRO A 219 36.31 -11.53 -13.42
N LEU A 220 36.73 -11.84 -12.20
CA LEU A 220 37.67 -12.93 -11.96
C LEU A 220 36.88 -14.24 -12.07
N LEU A 221 37.04 -14.91 -13.20
CA LEU A 221 36.50 -16.25 -13.39
C LEU A 221 37.37 -17.22 -12.59
N THR A 222 37.00 -17.44 -11.33
CA THR A 222 37.50 -18.60 -10.61
C THR A 222 36.84 -19.81 -11.28
N GLY A 223 37.60 -20.55 -12.09
CA GLY A 223 37.12 -21.79 -12.71
C GLY A 223 36.56 -22.74 -11.64
N PRO A 224 35.65 -23.66 -11.99
CA PRO A 224 35.00 -24.52 -11.02
C PRO A 224 36.05 -25.25 -10.17
N THR A 225 35.95 -25.13 -8.85
CA THR A 225 36.57 -26.10 -7.95
C THR A 225 35.88 -27.44 -8.22
N ALA A 226 36.66 -28.36 -8.79
CA ALA A 226 36.26 -29.73 -9.12
C ALA A 226 35.78 -30.53 -7.90
#